data_AF-A0A8X7PGB1-F1
#
_entry.id   AF-A0A8X7PGB1-F1
#
_cell.length_a   1.000
_cell.length_b   1.000
_cell.length_c   1.000
_cell.angle_alpha   90.00
_cell.angle_beta   90.00
_cell.angle_gamma   90.00
#
_symmetry.space_group_name_H-M   'P 1'
#
loop_
_entity.id
_entity.type
_entity.pdbx_description
1 polymer ?
#
loop_
_entity_poly.entity_id
_entity_poly.type
_entity_poly.pdbx_seq_one_letter_code
_entity_poly.pdbx_strand_id
1 'polypeptide(L)'
;MAEEHRCQTPEGHRLCANNCGFLGSSATMNLCSNCYGDLCLKQQQASMKSTVESSLSDVSPPSSETISISSPMIQPLVRNPSAELEVTAKNVPKTVTPPSEQQQKRPNRCTTCRKRVGLTGFKCRCGTTFCGAHRYPEVHGCTFDFKSAGREEIAKANPLVKAAKLQKI
;
A
#
# COMPACT_ATOMS: atom_id res chain seq x y z
N MET A 1 -31.01 -18.48 15.57
CA MET A 1 -30.03 -19.11 16.46
C MET A 1 -28.71 -18.37 16.25
N ALA A 2 -28.26 -17.60 17.23
CA ALA A 2 -27.02 -16.84 17.16
C ALA A 2 -25.93 -17.65 17.86
N GLU A 3 -24.94 -18.12 17.10
CA GLU A 3 -23.87 -18.95 17.64
C GLU A 3 -22.77 -18.06 18.23
N GLU A 4 -22.71 -18.03 19.57
CA GLU A 4 -21.73 -17.29 20.34
C GLU A 4 -20.33 -17.88 20.12
N HIS A 5 -19.50 -17.17 19.36
CA HIS A 5 -18.10 -17.52 19.19
C HIS A 5 -17.34 -17.18 20.47
N ARG A 6 -17.20 -18.20 21.32
CA ARG A 6 -16.41 -18.18 22.55
C ARG A 6 -14.99 -17.68 22.25
N CYS A 7 -14.64 -16.49 22.75
CA CYS A 7 -13.28 -15.96 22.70
C CYS A 7 -12.33 -16.95 23.40
N GLN A 8 -11.50 -17.65 22.63
CA GLN A 8 -10.46 -18.51 23.17
C GLN A 8 -9.39 -17.64 23.84
N THR A 9 -9.00 -18.04 25.05
CA THR A 9 -8.02 -17.37 25.91
C THR A 9 -6.66 -17.20 25.22
N PRO A 10 -5.89 -16.14 25.52
CA PRO A 10 -4.67 -15.82 24.80
C PRO A 10 -3.57 -16.83 25.12
N GLU A 11 -3.30 -17.73 24.18
CA GLU A 11 -2.02 -18.44 24.13
C GLU A 11 -0.92 -17.37 24.09
N GLY A 12 -0.06 -17.36 25.11
CA GLY A 12 0.86 -16.26 25.40
C GLY A 12 1.63 -15.79 24.18
N HIS A 13 1.85 -14.47 24.11
CA HIS A 13 2.53 -13.78 23.01
C HIS A 13 3.89 -14.41 22.66
N ARG A 14 3.92 -15.41 21.77
CA ARG A 14 5.15 -16.04 21.28
C ARG A 14 5.62 -15.35 20.01
N LEU A 15 6.85 -14.86 20.03
CA LEU A 15 7.44 -14.30 18.82
C LEU A 15 7.57 -15.37 17.73
N CYS A 16 7.46 -14.93 16.48
CA CYS A 16 7.62 -15.76 15.31
C CYS A 16 8.91 -16.57 15.41
N ALA A 17 8.86 -17.86 15.11
CA ALA A 17 10.01 -18.76 15.16
C ALA A 17 11.19 -18.27 14.30
N ASN A 18 10.92 -17.53 13.22
CA ASN A 18 11.94 -16.87 12.38
C ASN A 18 12.52 -15.57 12.99
N ASN A 19 12.17 -15.22 14.23
CA ASN A 19 12.64 -14.03 14.95
C ASN A 19 12.46 -12.70 14.19
N CYS A 20 11.41 -12.60 13.37
CA CYS A 20 11.14 -11.41 12.53
C CYS A 20 10.46 -10.24 13.28
N GLY A 21 10.28 -10.35 14.60
CA GLY A 21 9.68 -9.32 15.45
C GLY A 21 8.15 -9.29 15.47
N PHE A 22 7.47 -10.21 14.78
CA PHE A 22 6.01 -10.33 14.79
C PHE A 22 5.55 -11.54 15.62
N LEU A 23 4.29 -11.54 16.07
CA LEU A 23 3.67 -12.64 16.82
C LEU A 23 3.39 -13.83 15.90
N GLY A 24 3.79 -15.03 16.33
CA GLY A 24 3.44 -16.28 15.68
C GLY A 24 2.27 -16.97 16.38
N SER A 25 1.49 -17.78 15.65
CA SER A 25 0.41 -18.58 16.24
C SER A 25 0.76 -20.07 16.24
N SER A 26 0.28 -20.80 17.25
CA SER A 26 0.42 -22.27 17.33
C SER A 26 -0.14 -22.97 16.07
N ALA A 27 -1.26 -22.46 15.54
CA ALA A 27 -1.88 -22.93 14.31
C ALA A 27 -1.01 -22.80 13.05
N THR A 28 -0.02 -21.90 13.04
CA THR A 28 0.89 -21.65 11.90
C THR A 28 2.33 -22.05 12.21
N MET A 29 2.53 -23.07 13.04
CA MET A 29 3.85 -23.53 13.48
C MET A 29 4.68 -22.43 14.19
N ASN A 30 4.01 -21.55 14.93
CA ASN A 30 4.60 -20.35 15.56
C ASN A 30 5.24 -19.37 14.55
N LEU A 31 4.82 -19.34 13.29
CA LEU A 31 5.26 -18.32 12.33
C LEU A 31 4.28 -17.14 12.29
N CYS A 32 4.76 -15.94 11.98
CA CYS A 32 3.87 -14.84 11.66
C CYS A 32 3.22 -15.07 10.28
N SER A 33 2.13 -14.37 9.97
CA SER A 33 1.39 -14.52 8.71
C SER A 33 2.28 -14.37 7.46
N ASN A 34 3.29 -13.50 7.52
CA ASN A 34 4.20 -13.28 6.41
C ASN A 34 5.18 -14.44 6.23
N CYS A 35 5.87 -14.83 7.31
CA CYS A 35 6.81 -15.95 7.28
C CYS A 35 6.12 -17.28 6.97
N TYR A 36 4.89 -17.48 7.45
CA TYR A 36 4.09 -18.65 7.11
C TYR A 36 3.72 -18.66 5.63
N GLY A 37 3.36 -17.51 5.06
CA GLY A 37 3.17 -17.36 3.62
C GLY A 37 4.41 -17.74 2.81
N ASP A 38 5.59 -17.26 3.21
CA ASP A 38 6.87 -17.60 2.57
C ASP A 38 7.15 -19.11 2.63
N LEU A 39 6.86 -19.75 3.76
CA LEU A 39 6.99 -21.19 3.94
C LEU A 39 6.03 -21.97 3.03
N CYS A 40 4.77 -21.55 2.93
CA CYS A 40 3.78 -22.15 2.02
C CYS A 40 4.21 -22.04 0.55
N LEU A 41 4.72 -20.88 0.14
CA LEU A 41 5.24 -20.67 -1.21
C LEU A 41 6.45 -21.56 -1.50
N LYS A 42 7.35 -21.72 -0.53
CA LYS A 42 8.52 -22.60 -0.65
C LYS A 42 8.11 -24.07 -0.76
N GLN A 43 7.09 -24.51 -0.02
CA GLN A 43 6.54 -25.87 -0.09
C GLN A 43 5.88 -26.15 -1.46
N GLN A 44 5.13 -25.19 -2.01
CA GLN A 44 4.56 -25.31 -3.35
C GLN A 44 5.65 -25.41 -4.42
N GLN A 45 6.70 -24.58 -4.34
CA GLN A 45 7.82 -24.65 -5.26
C GLN A 45 8.59 -25.98 -5.16
N ALA A 46 8.77 -26.52 -3.96
CA ALA A 46 9.39 -27.84 -3.78
C ALA A 46 8.52 -28.95 -4.42
N SER A 47 7.20 -28.85 -4.30
CA SER A 47 6.26 -29.78 -4.93
C SER A 47 6.26 -29.71 -6.47
N MET A 48 6.49 -28.53 -7.06
CA MET A 48 6.56 -28.36 -8.51
C MET A 48 7.92 -28.71 -9.12
N LYS A 49 8.99 -28.63 -8.33
CA LYS A 49 10.36 -29.04 -8.74
C LYS A 49 10.53 -30.56 -8.79
N SER A 50 9.65 -31.30 -8.13
CA SER A 50 9.63 -32.78 -8.12
C SER A 50 9.20 -33.42 -9.45
N THR A 51 8.75 -32.66 -10.47
CA THR A 51 8.29 -33.22 -11.76
C THR A 51 9.35 -33.12 -12.87
N VAL A 52 10.57 -32.63 -12.62
CA VAL A 52 11.62 -32.49 -13.65
C VAL A 52 12.95 -33.19 -13.30
N GLU A 53 13.05 -33.89 -12.17
CA GLU A 53 14.23 -34.69 -11.80
C GLU A 53 13.86 -36.16 -11.54
N SER A 54 13.15 -36.76 -12.50
CA SER A 54 13.02 -38.21 -12.63
C SER A 54 13.56 -38.64 -13.98
N SER A 55 14.89 -38.54 -14.17
CA SER A 55 15.65 -39.37 -15.09
C SER A 55 17.17 -39.26 -14.81
N LEU A 56 17.70 -40.29 -14.14
CA LEU A 56 19.07 -40.86 -14.18
C LEU A 56 20.24 -39.90 -13.84
N SER A 57 21.02 -40.10 -12.78
CA SER A 57 21.89 -41.29 -12.60
C SER A 57 22.45 -41.39 -11.17
N ASP A 58 22.44 -42.61 -10.63
CA ASP A 58 23.36 -43.11 -9.61
C ASP A 58 24.83 -42.91 -10.02
N VAL A 59 25.70 -42.51 -9.08
CA VAL A 59 26.91 -43.24 -8.63
C VAL A 59 27.58 -42.47 -7.48
N SER A 60 27.89 -43.23 -6.43
CA SER A 60 28.43 -42.91 -5.09
C SER A 60 29.86 -42.28 -5.06
N PRO A 61 30.41 -41.92 -3.88
CA PRO A 61 31.34 -40.81 -3.66
C PRO A 61 32.84 -41.19 -3.78
N PRO A 62 33.71 -40.19 -3.70
CA PRO A 62 34.88 -40.35 -2.83
C PRO A 62 35.11 -39.19 -1.85
N SER A 63 35.69 -39.60 -0.73
CA SER A 63 36.22 -38.85 0.40
C SER A 63 37.48 -38.04 0.09
N SER A 64 37.78 -37.12 1.02
CA SER A 64 39.01 -36.28 1.14
C SER A 64 38.95 -35.02 0.27
N GLU A 65 39.23 -33.81 0.76
CA GLU A 65 40.42 -33.43 1.52
C GLU A 65 40.24 -32.21 2.45
N THR A 66 41.24 -32.11 3.31
CA THR A 66 41.64 -31.10 4.28
C THR A 66 41.84 -29.67 3.75
N ILE A 67 41.49 -28.72 4.62
CA ILE A 67 42.16 -27.44 4.96
C ILE A 67 43.17 -26.90 3.94
N SER A 68 42.95 -25.67 3.45
CA SER A 68 43.89 -24.56 3.67
C SER A 68 43.42 -23.20 3.14
N ILE A 69 43.96 -22.20 3.80
CA ILE A 69 43.72 -20.75 3.86
C ILE A 69 44.27 -20.03 2.62
N SER A 70 43.58 -19.00 2.13
CA SER A 70 44.13 -17.63 2.00
C SER A 70 43.20 -16.67 1.24
N SER A 71 42.81 -15.59 1.93
CA SER A 71 42.49 -14.28 1.35
C SER A 71 43.77 -13.65 0.73
N PRO A 72 43.74 -12.58 -0.12
CA PRO A 72 43.12 -11.30 0.25
C PRO A 72 42.61 -10.35 -0.88
N MET A 73 41.86 -9.32 -0.43
CA MET A 73 42.00 -7.88 -0.77
C MET A 73 41.47 -7.25 -2.09
N ILE A 74 40.31 -6.60 -1.94
CA ILE A 74 39.87 -5.22 -2.31
C ILE A 74 40.26 -4.54 -3.66
N GLN A 75 39.26 -4.08 -4.45
CA GLN A 75 38.88 -2.66 -4.73
C GLN A 75 38.13 -2.42 -6.07
N PRO A 76 37.37 -1.30 -6.20
CA PRO A 76 36.14 -1.21 -6.99
C PRO A 76 36.32 -0.50 -8.33
N LEU A 77 35.40 -0.73 -9.28
CA LEU A 77 35.29 0.11 -10.47
C LEU A 77 33.84 0.49 -10.78
N VAL A 78 33.57 1.77 -10.54
CA VAL A 78 32.48 2.57 -11.09
C VAL A 78 32.53 2.59 -12.62
N ARG A 79 31.40 2.32 -13.29
CA ARG A 79 30.98 3.08 -14.49
C ARG A 79 29.53 2.77 -14.89
N ASN A 80 28.65 3.78 -14.77
CA ASN A 80 27.48 3.91 -15.62
C ASN A 80 27.94 4.21 -17.06
N PRO A 81 27.23 3.68 -18.06
CA PRO A 81 26.83 4.54 -19.17
C PRO A 81 25.33 4.50 -19.45
N SER A 82 24.86 5.69 -19.81
CA SER A 82 23.61 6.01 -20.49
C SER A 82 23.65 5.54 -21.96
N ALA A 83 22.50 5.70 -22.65
CA ALA A 83 22.19 5.43 -24.07
C ALA A 83 21.63 4.02 -24.34
N GLU A 84 20.31 3.87 -24.50
CA GLU A 84 19.51 4.15 -25.71
C GLU A 84 19.49 2.94 -26.63
N LEU A 85 18.32 2.30 -26.77
CA LEU A 85 18.02 1.42 -27.90
C LEU A 85 16.50 1.37 -28.09
N GLU A 86 16.08 2.07 -29.14
CA GLU A 86 14.79 1.93 -29.81
C GLU A 86 14.70 0.54 -30.46
N VAL A 87 13.55 -0.13 -30.34
CA VAL A 87 13.09 -1.12 -31.34
C VAL A 87 11.57 -1.09 -31.47
N THR A 88 11.15 -0.38 -32.51
CA THR A 88 10.31 -0.85 -33.63
C THR A 88 8.90 -1.38 -33.40
N ALA A 89 8.00 -0.65 -34.07
CA ALA A 89 6.61 -0.88 -34.41
C ALA A 89 6.22 -2.33 -34.80
N LYS A 90 5.04 -2.74 -34.33
CA LYS A 90 4.11 -3.57 -35.12
C LYS A 90 2.71 -2.97 -35.02
N ASN A 91 2.22 -2.53 -36.18
CA ASN A 91 0.92 -1.94 -36.43
C ASN A 91 0.05 -2.99 -37.13
N VAL A 92 -1.09 -3.39 -36.54
CA VAL A 92 -2.19 -4.08 -37.24
C VAL A 92 -3.52 -3.60 -36.63
N PRO A 93 -4.58 -3.32 -37.43
CA PRO A 93 -5.59 -2.32 -37.09
C PRO A 93 -6.95 -2.88 -36.60
N LYS A 94 -7.63 -2.01 -35.83
CA LYS A 94 -9.08 -1.74 -35.75
C LYS A 94 -10.03 -2.88 -35.35
N THR A 95 -10.46 -2.84 -34.09
CA THR A 95 -11.86 -3.13 -33.72
C THR A 95 -12.38 -1.93 -32.93
N VAL A 96 -13.48 -1.35 -33.40
CA VAL A 96 -14.07 -0.11 -32.91
C VAL A 96 -14.84 -0.38 -31.62
N THR A 97 -14.33 0.13 -30.50
CA THR A 97 -15.09 0.32 -29.26
C THR A 97 -14.73 1.69 -28.68
N PRO A 98 -15.71 2.45 -28.16
CA PRO A 98 -15.54 3.87 -27.83
C PRO A 98 -14.53 4.08 -26.68
N PRO A 99 -13.80 5.21 -26.65
CA PRO A 99 -12.73 5.44 -25.68
C PRO A 99 -13.32 5.71 -24.29
N SER A 100 -13.20 4.72 -23.40
CA SER A 100 -13.19 5.00 -21.96
C SER A 100 -11.81 5.57 -21.64
N GLU A 101 -11.75 6.89 -21.43
CA GLU A 101 -10.55 7.59 -21.01
C GLU A 101 -10.01 6.97 -19.71
N GLN A 102 -8.98 6.12 -19.84
CA GLN A 102 -8.25 5.60 -18.70
C GLN A 102 -7.32 6.69 -18.16
N GLN A 103 -7.90 7.59 -17.37
CA GLN A 103 -7.13 8.54 -16.58
C GLN A 103 -6.31 7.77 -15.55
N GLN A 104 -4.99 7.74 -15.75
CA GLN A 104 -4.05 7.18 -14.79
C GLN A 104 -4.23 7.87 -13.43
N LYS A 105 -4.83 7.16 -12.46
CA LYS A 105 -5.11 7.70 -11.12
C LYS A 105 -3.81 7.91 -10.37
N ARG A 106 -3.30 9.14 -10.42
CA ARG A 106 -2.16 9.57 -9.59
C ARG A 106 -2.53 9.36 -8.11
N PRO A 107 -1.63 8.84 -7.27
CA PRO A 107 -1.97 8.52 -5.88
C PRO A 107 -2.25 9.81 -5.08
N ASN A 108 -3.40 9.86 -4.41
CA ASN A 108 -3.78 11.00 -3.56
C ASN A 108 -2.74 11.21 -2.44
N ARG A 109 -2.17 12.41 -2.38
CA ARG A 109 -1.17 12.83 -1.37
C ARG A 109 -1.59 14.15 -0.71
N CYS A 110 -1.17 14.32 0.53
CA CYS A 110 -1.31 15.57 1.27
C CYS A 110 -0.50 16.69 0.61
N THR A 111 -1.06 17.87 0.43
CA THR A 111 -0.33 18.99 -0.18
C THR A 111 0.73 19.60 0.75
N THR A 112 0.52 19.60 2.07
CA THR A 112 1.50 20.13 3.03
C THR A 112 2.69 19.18 3.25
N CYS A 113 2.44 17.90 3.56
CA CYS A 113 3.50 16.95 3.95
C CYS A 113 3.78 15.84 2.92
N ARG A 114 3.08 15.83 1.77
CA ARG A 114 3.23 14.84 0.68
C ARG A 114 3.03 13.37 1.08
N LYS A 115 2.58 13.11 2.31
CA LYS A 115 2.16 11.78 2.79
C LYS A 115 1.04 11.23 1.91
N ARG A 116 1.10 9.95 1.55
CA ARG A 116 0.02 9.28 0.80
C ARG A 116 -1.22 9.21 1.68
N VAL A 117 -2.34 9.72 1.19
CA VAL A 117 -3.61 9.77 1.92
C VAL A 117 -4.66 8.83 1.35
N GLY A 118 -4.44 8.27 0.15
CA GLY A 118 -5.31 7.22 -0.41
C GLY A 118 -6.79 7.62 -0.42
N LEU A 119 -7.65 6.76 0.14
CA LEU A 119 -9.08 7.01 0.32
C LEU A 119 -9.41 7.92 1.52
N THR A 120 -8.50 8.01 2.51
CA THR A 120 -8.70 8.77 3.76
C THR A 120 -8.25 10.23 3.66
N GLY A 121 -8.06 10.75 2.45
CA GLY A 121 -7.71 12.14 2.21
C GLY A 121 -8.88 13.08 2.46
N PHE A 122 -8.65 14.13 3.25
CA PHE A 122 -9.64 15.18 3.50
C PHE A 122 -9.49 16.29 2.47
N LYS A 123 -10.58 16.58 1.73
CA LYS A 123 -10.63 17.73 0.82
C LYS A 123 -10.99 18.98 1.61
N CYS A 124 -10.22 20.05 1.45
CA CYS A 124 -10.55 21.36 1.99
C CYS A 124 -11.37 22.17 0.97
N ARG A 125 -12.08 23.22 1.43
CA ARG A 125 -12.81 24.16 0.56
C ARG A 125 -11.90 24.91 -0.43
N CYS A 126 -10.59 25.03 -0.14
CA CYS A 126 -9.60 25.54 -1.10
C CYS A 126 -9.26 24.56 -2.24
N GLY A 127 -9.86 23.36 -2.28
CA GLY A 127 -9.72 22.39 -3.37
C GLY A 127 -8.57 21.38 -3.20
N THR A 128 -7.66 21.60 -2.25
CA THR A 128 -6.55 20.67 -2.00
C THR A 128 -6.91 19.54 -1.04
N THR A 129 -6.14 18.45 -1.09
CA THR A 129 -6.35 17.25 -0.26
C THR A 129 -5.24 17.12 0.79
N PHE A 130 -5.62 16.80 2.03
CA PHE A 130 -4.72 16.74 3.19
C PHE A 130 -4.86 15.43 3.96
N CYS A 131 -3.85 15.10 4.78
CA CYS A 131 -3.91 14.02 5.76
C CYS A 131 -4.60 14.50 7.05
N GLY A 132 -4.93 13.59 7.99
CA GLY A 132 -5.59 13.93 9.26
C GLY A 132 -4.91 15.06 10.05
N ALA A 133 -3.58 15.11 10.07
CA ALA A 133 -2.83 16.16 10.77
C ALA A 133 -2.92 17.56 10.11
N HIS A 134 -3.14 17.63 8.80
CA HIS A 134 -3.16 18.90 8.04
C HIS A 134 -4.58 19.25 7.53
N ARG A 135 -5.61 18.60 8.09
CA ARG A 135 -7.00 18.78 7.67
C ARG A 135 -7.53 20.18 7.96
N TYR A 136 -7.08 20.80 9.05
CA TYR A 136 -7.65 22.04 9.55
C TYR A 136 -7.06 23.29 8.83
N PRO A 137 -7.88 24.32 8.54
CA PRO A 137 -7.46 25.53 7.82
C PRO A 137 -6.25 26.26 8.40
N GLU A 138 -6.15 26.30 9.71
CA GLU A 138 -5.05 26.95 10.44
C GLU A 138 -3.71 26.26 10.24
N VAL A 139 -3.71 24.93 10.01
CA VAL A 139 -2.48 24.15 9.90
C VAL A 139 -1.85 24.27 8.51
N HIS A 140 -2.68 24.42 7.46
CA HIS A 140 -2.19 24.53 6.08
C HIS A 140 -2.25 25.95 5.50
N GLY A 141 -2.62 26.94 6.31
CA GLY A 141 -2.75 28.33 5.86
C GLY A 141 -3.78 28.48 4.75
N CYS A 142 -5.00 27.99 4.97
CA CYS A 142 -6.05 28.04 3.95
C CYS A 142 -6.32 29.47 3.48
N THR A 143 -6.25 29.70 2.18
CA THR A 143 -6.55 31.01 1.56
C THR A 143 -8.04 31.21 1.25
N PHE A 144 -8.88 30.22 1.56
CA PHE A 144 -10.31 30.29 1.33
C PHE A 144 -10.99 31.18 2.39
N ASP A 145 -11.83 32.12 1.96
CA ASP A 145 -12.56 33.00 2.88
C ASP A 145 -13.82 32.34 3.44
N PHE A 146 -13.66 31.67 4.59
CA PHE A 146 -14.76 31.04 5.31
C PHE A 146 -15.78 32.04 5.86
N LYS A 147 -15.38 33.29 6.13
CA LYS A 147 -16.29 34.29 6.74
C LYS A 147 -17.32 34.77 5.72
N SER A 148 -16.85 35.16 4.54
CA SER A 148 -17.74 35.63 3.48
C SER A 148 -18.65 34.50 2.99
N ALA A 149 -18.08 33.32 2.74
CA ALA A 149 -18.85 32.15 2.33
C ALA A 149 -19.90 31.73 3.38
N GLY A 150 -19.55 31.79 4.68
CA GLY A 150 -20.49 31.47 5.76
C GLY A 150 -21.63 32.49 5.87
N ARG A 151 -21.33 33.79 5.72
CA ARG A 151 -22.36 34.85 5.73
C ARG A 151 -23.36 34.67 4.58
N GLU A 152 -22.86 34.39 3.38
CA GLU A 152 -23.72 34.20 2.21
C GLU A 152 -24.63 32.97 2.37
N GLU A 153 -24.08 31.86 2.89
CA GLU A 153 -24.83 30.63 3.14
C GLU A 153 -25.93 30.84 4.20
N ILE A 154 -25.64 31.56 5.28
CA ILE A 154 -26.63 31.94 6.30
C ILE A 154 -27.68 32.90 5.72
N ALA A 155 -27.26 33.92 4.97
CA ALA A 155 -28.18 34.88 4.37
C ALA A 155 -29.17 34.20 3.40
N LYS A 156 -28.69 33.20 2.65
CA LYS A 156 -29.52 32.37 1.76
C LYS A 156 -30.48 31.46 2.53
N ALA A 157 -30.08 30.95 3.69
CA ALA A 157 -30.89 30.05 4.51
C ALA A 157 -31.91 30.78 5.39
N ASN A 158 -31.68 32.05 5.72
CA ASN A 158 -32.55 32.81 6.61
C ASN A 158 -33.93 33.05 5.96
N PRO A 159 -35.03 32.51 6.54
CA PRO A 159 -36.36 32.75 6.03
C PRO A 159 -36.77 34.21 6.26
N LEU A 160 -37.52 34.77 5.32
CA LEU A 160 -38.00 36.15 5.41
C LEU A 160 -39.12 36.25 6.45
N VAL A 161 -38.80 36.71 7.66
CA VAL A 161 -39.79 37.00 8.69
C VAL A 161 -40.36 38.40 8.46
N LYS A 162 -41.53 38.49 7.82
CA LYS A 162 -42.32 39.73 7.69
C LYS A 162 -43.58 39.61 8.55
N ALA A 163 -43.66 40.39 9.63
CA ALA A 163 -44.90 40.52 10.40
C ALA A 163 -45.81 41.58 9.77
N ALA A 164 -47.13 41.35 9.80
CA ALA A 164 -48.10 42.36 9.39
C ALA A 164 -48.07 43.55 10.37
N LYS A 165 -48.09 44.77 9.83
CA LYS A 165 -48.15 46.00 10.65
C LYS A 165 -49.48 46.02 11.40
N LEU A 166 -49.42 46.05 12.74
CA LEU A 166 -50.60 46.11 13.59
C LEU A 166 -51.37 47.41 13.33
N GLN A 167 -52.69 47.29 13.15
CA GLN A 167 -53.60 48.42 13.04
C GLN A 167 -53.78 49.06 14.42
N LYS A 168 -53.72 50.38 14.48
CA LYS A 168 -53.83 51.15 15.73
C LYS A 168 -55.31 51.17 16.15
N ILE A 169 -55.59 50.78 17.40
CA ILE A 169 -56.91 50.83 18.04
C ILE A 169 -57.16 52.23 18.59
#